data_AF-A0A967GKQ3-F1
#
_entry.id   AF-A0A967GKQ3-F1
#
_cell.length_a   1.000
_cell.length_b   1.000
_cell.length_c   1.000
_cell.angle_alpha   90.00
_cell.angle_beta   90.00
_cell.angle_gamma   90.00
#
_symmetry.space_group_name_H-M   'P 1'
#
loop_
_entity.id
_entity.type
_entity.pdbx_description
1 polymer ?
#
loop_
_entity_poly.entity_id
_entity_poly.type
_entity_poly.pdbx_seq_one_letter_code
_entity_poly.pdbx_strand_id
1 'polypeptide(L)' 'MAGLYFEEFSVGQVFDHPIRRTITEADNVLFTTMTHNPASLHLDAEYMKKTEFGKPLVNS' A
#
# COMPACT_ATOMS: atom_id res chain seq x y z
N MET A 1 18.12 -10.92 0.04
CA MET A 1 18.03 -12.22 0.74
C MET A 1 17.79 -13.27 -0.32
N ALA A 2 18.55 -14.36 -0.32
CA ALA A 2 18.07 -15.56 -1.01
C ALA A 2 16.80 -16.02 -0.30
N GLY A 3 15.79 -16.47 -1.05
CA GLY A 3 14.60 -17.09 -0.47
C GLY A 3 14.96 -18.40 0.22
N LEU A 4 14.02 -18.92 1.00
CA LEU A 4 14.12 -20.25 1.60
C LEU A 4 13.55 -21.30 0.66
N TYR A 5 14.11 -22.51 0.69
CA TYR A 5 13.50 -23.72 0.17
C TYR A 5 12.37 -24.20 1.11
N PHE A 6 11.52 -25.08 0.60
CA PHE A 6 10.35 -25.56 1.32
C PHE A 6 10.73 -26.22 2.66
N GLU A 7 11.84 -26.94 2.69
CA GLU A 7 12.35 -27.71 3.83
C GLU A 7 12.92 -26.81 4.95
N GLU A 8 13.17 -25.54 4.67
CA GLU A 8 13.73 -24.58 5.62
C GLU A 8 12.63 -23.79 6.39
N PHE A 9 11.36 -24.01 6.04
CA PHE A 9 10.23 -23.40 6.75
C PHE A 9 9.83 -24.22 7.98
N SER A 10 9.35 -23.52 9.01
CA SER A 10 8.76 -24.13 10.21
C SER A 10 7.38 -23.54 10.51
N VAL A 11 6.46 -24.37 11.04
CA VAL A 11 5.13 -23.92 11.44
C VAL A 11 5.26 -22.88 12.55
N GLY A 12 4.63 -21.71 12.36
CA GLY A 12 4.71 -20.59 13.29
C GLY A 12 5.92 -19.66 13.07
N GLN A 13 6.73 -19.88 12.04
CA GLN A 13 7.83 -18.99 11.70
C GLN A 13 7.34 -17.57 11.36
N VAL A 14 8.00 -16.57 11.92
CA VAL A 14 7.71 -15.14 11.69
C VAL A 14 8.92 -14.50 11.02
N PHE A 15 8.66 -13.73 9.95
CA PHE A 15 9.69 -13.00 9.22
C PHE A 15 9.51 -11.48 9.41
N ASP A 16 10.45 -10.85 10.10
CA ASP A 16 10.56 -9.38 10.12
C ASP A 16 11.32 -8.91 8.87
N HIS A 17 10.60 -8.34 7.91
CA HIS A 17 11.19 -7.90 6.66
C HIS A 17 11.95 -6.59 6.88
N PRO A 18 13.27 -6.53 6.59
CA PRO A 18 14.09 -5.37 6.93
C PRO A 18 13.82 -4.16 6.03
N ILE A 19 13.29 -4.40 4.82
CA ILE A 19 13.02 -3.34 3.84
C ILE A 19 11.69 -2.69 4.19
N ARG A 20 11.72 -1.37 4.44
CA ARG A 20 10.55 -0.53 4.66
C ARG A 20 10.50 0.55 3.59
N ARG A 21 9.30 0.93 3.15
CA ARG A 21 9.09 2.01 2.19
C ARG A 21 8.12 3.02 2.78
N THR A 22 8.52 4.29 2.82
CA THR A 22 7.60 5.39 3.08
C THR A 22 6.74 5.61 1.85
N ILE A 23 5.42 5.50 2.02
CA ILE A 23 4.47 5.74 0.94
C ILE A 23 4.29 7.24 0.72
N THR A 24 4.33 7.63 -0.54
CA THR A 24 4.07 9.00 -1.00
C THR A 24 2.79 9.05 -1.83
N GLU A 25 2.33 10.26 -2.14
CA GLU A 25 1.19 10.46 -3.04
C GLU A 25 1.43 9.84 -4.43
N ALA A 26 2.68 9.92 -4.94
CA ALA A 26 3.03 9.35 -6.23
C ALA A 26 2.83 7.83 -6.28
N ASP A 27 3.14 7.11 -5.20
CA ASP A 27 2.90 5.67 -5.11
C ASP A 27 1.39 5.35 -5.20
N ASN A 28 0.57 6.15 -4.51
CA ASN A 28 -0.88 5.97 -4.50
C ASN A 28 -1.51 6.24 -5.86
N VAL A 29 -1.12 7.34 -6.51
CA VAL A 29 -1.60 7.69 -7.86
C VAL A 29 -1.18 6.63 -8.87
N LEU A 30 0.09 6.19 -8.82
CA LEU A 30 0.59 5.13 -9.70
C LEU A 30 -0.21 3.85 -9.54
N PHE A 31 -0.37 3.33 -8.31
CA PHE A 31 -1.11 2.09 -8.09
C PHE A 31 -2.58 2.21 -8.51
N THR A 32 -3.24 3.30 -8.13
CA THR A 32 -4.65 3.54 -8.45
C THR A 32 -4.93 3.62 -9.94
N THR A 33 -4.05 4.27 -10.69
CA THR A 33 -4.17 4.38 -12.15
C THR A 33 -3.83 3.05 -12.84
N MET A 34 -2.81 2.33 -12.38
CA MET A 34 -2.47 1.00 -12.93
C MET A 34 -3.61 -0.01 -12.76
N THR A 35 -4.27 -0.02 -11.60
CA THR A 35 -5.39 -0.94 -11.32
C THR A 35 -6.74 -0.41 -11.82
N HIS A 36 -6.78 0.77 -12.45
CA HIS A 36 -8.01 1.43 -12.91
C HIS A 36 -9.07 1.57 -11.80
N ASN A 37 -8.65 1.90 -10.57
CA ASN A 37 -9.59 2.15 -9.48
C ASN A 37 -10.10 3.61 -9.56
N PRO A 38 -11.41 3.85 -9.82
CA PRO A 38 -11.94 5.20 -10.01
C PRO A 38 -12.38 5.89 -8.70
N ALA A 39 -12.15 5.28 -7.53
CA ALA A 39 -12.66 5.82 -6.27
C ALA A 39 -12.01 7.16 -5.91
N SER A 40 -12.83 8.21 -5.78
CA SER A 40 -12.39 9.58 -5.47
C SER A 40 -11.58 9.69 -4.19
N LEU A 41 -11.80 8.78 -3.24
CA LEU A 41 -11.10 8.78 -1.96
C LEU A 41 -9.58 8.57 -2.07
N HIS A 42 -9.09 8.08 -3.22
CA HIS A 42 -7.66 7.90 -3.49
C HIS A 42 -7.03 9.03 -4.30
N LEU A 43 -7.82 9.81 -5.04
CA LEU A 43 -7.31 10.72 -6.09
C LEU A 43 -7.78 12.18 -5.93
N ASP A 44 -8.88 12.42 -5.21
CA ASP A 44 -9.49 13.74 -5.12
C ASP A 44 -9.29 14.34 -3.74
N ALA A 45 -8.30 15.22 -3.63
CA ALA A 45 -8.00 15.94 -2.40
C ALA A 45 -9.13 16.90 -1.98
N GLU A 46 -9.86 17.50 -2.92
CA GLU A 46 -10.97 18.42 -2.60
C GLU A 46 -12.19 17.68 -2.05
N TYR A 47 -12.50 16.51 -2.64
CA TYR A 47 -13.50 15.59 -2.10
C TYR A 47 -13.13 15.19 -0.66
N MET A 48 -11.87 14.82 -0.45
CA MET A 48 -11.42 14.29 0.84
C MET A 48 -11.38 15.31 1.97
N LYS A 49 -11.26 16.62 1.69
CA LYS A 49 -11.38 17.69 2.71
C LYS A 49 -12.71 17.66 3.47
N LYS A 50 -13.77 17.12 2.87
CA LYS A 50 -15.11 17.03 3.47
C LYS A 50 -15.33 15.75 4.28
N THR A 51 -14.35 14.85 4.29
CA THR A 51 -14.39 13.58 5.01
C THR A 51 -13.64 13.69 6.35
N GLU A 52 -13.84 12.73 7.24
CA GLU A 52 -13.11 12.66 8.52
C GLU A 52 -11.59 12.53 8.37
N PHE A 53 -11.12 12.03 7.22
CA PHE A 53 -9.69 11.80 6.97
C PHE A 53 -8.96 13.07 6.51
N GLY A 54 -9.67 14.01 5.86
CA GLY A 54 -9.12 15.29 5.39
C GLY A 54 -8.06 15.22 4.29
N LYS A 55 -7.64 14.02 3.86
CA LYS A 55 -6.64 13.77 2.81
C LYS A 55 -6.89 12.45 2.08
N PRO A 56 -6.40 12.27 0.84
CA PRO A 56 -6.50 11.01 0.13
C PRO A 56 -5.97 9.81 0.92
N LEU A 57 -6.73 8.71 0.87
CA LEU A 57 -6.33 7.43 1.46
C LEU A 57 -5.55 6.60 0.45
N VAL A 58 -4.62 5.78 0.95
CA VAL A 58 -3.86 4.86 0.11
C VAL A 58 -4.78 3.76 -0.41
N ASN A 59 -4.67 3.47 -1.70
CA ASN A 59 -5.39 2.42 -2.39
C ASN A 59 -4.77 1.05 -2.08
N SER A 60 -5.64 0.07 -1.78
CA SER A 60 -5.31 -1.27 -1.30
C SER A 60 -5.46 -2.33 -2.39
#